data_AF-A0A926I8N5-F1
#
_entry.id   AF-A0A926I8N5-F1
#
_cell.length_a   1.000
_cell.length_b   1.000
_cell.length_c   1.000
_cell.angle_alpha   90.00
_cell.angle_beta   90.00
_cell.angle_gamma   90.00
#
_symmetry.space_group_name_H-M   'P 1'
#
loop_
_entity.id
_entity.type
_entity.pdbx_description
1 polymer ?
#
loop_
_entity_poly.entity_id
_entity_poly.type
_entity_poly.pdbx_seq_one_letter_code
_entity_poly.pdbx_strand_id
1 'polypeptide(L)'
;MRKIKDFFYNKNDIIIVLIILAVAAFIIYTRIGAIMDYPEKLAREAAATQTEKTTESTSETETISVTIEDSDTAATVSQKLEEAGLIAAAADFEEYITSSDKASSLKVGTFQIPVSSLQEEILDIITD
;
A
#
# COMPACT_ATOMS: atom_id res chain seq x y z
N MET A 1 -7.62 40.93 59.88
CA MET A 1 -8.07 39.55 59.58
C MET A 1 -8.68 39.50 58.19
N ARG A 2 -7.98 38.96 57.19
CA ARG A 2 -8.47 38.74 55.81
C ARG A 2 -8.36 37.28 55.34
N LYS A 3 -7.58 36.48 56.08
CA LYS A 3 -7.11 35.14 55.67
C LYS A 3 -8.21 34.09 55.44
N ILE A 4 -9.36 34.20 56.10
CA ILE A 4 -10.46 33.24 55.94
C ILE A 4 -11.42 33.67 54.80
N LYS A 5 -11.55 34.97 54.52
CA LYS A 5 -12.36 35.46 53.39
C LYS A 5 -11.66 35.21 52.05
N ASP A 6 -10.33 35.28 52.02
CA ASP A 6 -9.49 34.84 50.89
C ASP A 6 -9.62 33.33 50.67
N PHE A 7 -9.73 32.51 51.71
CA PHE A 7 -9.98 31.06 51.57
C PHE A 7 -11.32 30.73 50.88
N PHE A 8 -12.34 31.61 50.97
CA PHE A 8 -13.65 31.41 50.33
C PHE A 8 -13.83 32.06 48.94
N TYR A 9 -12.95 32.98 48.53
CA TYR A 9 -12.88 33.50 47.16
C TYR A 9 -11.87 32.73 46.30
N ASN A 10 -10.73 32.36 46.90
CA ASN A 10 -9.77 31.38 46.39
C ASN A 10 -10.38 29.95 46.33
N LYS A 11 -11.56 29.75 46.92
CA LYS A 11 -12.39 28.54 46.77
C LYS A 11 -12.91 28.38 45.35
N ASN A 12 -13.28 29.45 44.64
CA ASN A 12 -13.70 29.32 43.25
C ASN A 12 -12.54 28.83 42.36
N ASP A 13 -11.32 29.29 42.63
CA ASP A 13 -10.10 28.82 41.97
C ASP A 13 -9.73 27.37 42.35
N ILE A 14 -9.82 27.02 43.64
CA ILE A 14 -9.71 25.64 44.11
C ILE A 14 -10.79 24.73 43.50
N ILE A 15 -12.01 25.25 43.32
CA ILE A 15 -13.11 24.54 42.66
C ILE A 15 -12.78 24.34 41.18
N ILE A 16 -12.23 25.36 40.50
CA ILE A 16 -11.78 25.24 39.10
C ILE A 16 -10.68 24.17 38.98
N VAL A 17 -9.68 24.16 39.87
CA VAL A 17 -8.61 23.14 39.87
C VAL A 17 -9.18 21.74 40.14
N LEU A 18 -10.11 21.60 41.09
CA LEU A 18 -10.78 20.34 41.37
C LEU A 18 -11.63 19.86 40.19
N ILE A 19 -12.31 20.78 39.49
CA ILE A 19 -13.08 20.48 38.29
C ILE A 19 -12.14 20.03 37.15
N ILE A 20 -11.02 20.73 36.93
CA ILE A 20 -10.04 20.34 35.91
C ILE A 20 -9.45 18.97 36.22
N LEU A 21 -9.09 18.69 37.48
CA LEU A 21 -8.63 17.35 37.89
C LEU A 21 -9.70 16.28 37.72
N ALA A 22 -10.95 16.57 38.07
CA ALA A 22 -12.06 15.66 37.88
C ALA A 22 -12.34 15.38 36.40
N VAL A 23 -12.28 16.41 35.55
CA VAL A 23 -12.43 16.28 34.09
C VAL A 23 -11.27 15.52 33.48
N ALA A 24 -10.02 15.77 33.89
CA ALA A 24 -8.86 15.02 33.42
C ALA A 24 -8.93 13.54 33.85
N ALA A 25 -9.29 13.26 35.12
CA ALA A 25 -9.51 11.91 35.61
C ALA A 25 -10.66 11.22 34.85
N PHE A 26 -11.72 11.95 34.52
CA PHE A 26 -12.84 11.44 33.72
C PHE A 26 -12.44 11.15 32.26
N ILE A 27 -11.64 12.01 31.63
CA ILE A 27 -11.07 11.77 30.29
C ILE A 27 -10.16 10.54 30.32
N ILE A 28 -9.29 10.44 31.32
CA ILE A 28 -8.40 9.28 31.47
C ILE A 28 -9.22 8.01 31.72
N TYR A 29 -10.23 8.06 32.59
CA TYR A 29 -11.14 6.94 32.88
C TYR A 29 -11.90 6.47 31.64
N THR A 30 -12.46 7.40 30.86
CA THR A 30 -13.17 7.08 29.62
C THR A 30 -12.24 6.56 28.52
N ARG A 31 -10.97 6.98 28.51
CA ARG A 31 -9.97 6.53 27.53
C ARG A 31 -9.23 5.27 27.94
N ILE A 32 -9.21 4.89 29.22
CA ILE A 32 -8.51 3.68 29.71
C ILE A 32 -9.08 2.40 29.07
N GLY A 33 -10.40 2.34 28.86
CA GLY A 33 -11.04 1.22 28.15
C GLY A 33 -10.61 1.12 26.69
N ALA A 34 -10.43 2.26 26.02
CA ALA A 34 -9.95 2.31 24.64
C ALA A 34 -8.47 1.91 24.49
N ILE A 35 -7.65 2.16 25.52
CA ILE A 35 -6.23 1.76 25.55
C ILE A 35 -6.08 0.26 25.85
N MET A 36 -6.90 -0.32 26.72
CA MET A 36 -6.84 -1.76 27.05
C MET A 36 -7.48 -2.65 25.98
N ASP A 37 -8.40 -2.11 25.18
CA ASP A 37 -8.94 -2.74 23.96
C ASP A 37 -8.07 -2.48 22.71
N TYR A 38 -7.10 -1.55 22.81
CA TYR A 38 -6.13 -1.27 21.75
C TYR A 38 -5.24 -2.48 21.37
N PRO A 39 -4.72 -3.30 22.30
CA PRO A 39 -4.01 -4.52 21.92
C PRO A 39 -4.90 -5.51 21.17
N GLU A 40 -6.20 -5.59 21.51
CA GLU A 40 -7.14 -6.46 20.78
C GLU A 40 -7.55 -5.90 19.43
N LYS A 41 -7.64 -4.58 19.26
CA LYS A 41 -7.86 -3.95 17.94
C LYS A 41 -6.65 -4.13 17.04
N LEU A 42 -5.43 -3.94 17.54
CA LEU A 42 -4.22 -4.25 16.79
C LEU A 42 -4.08 -5.74 16.50
N ALA A 43 -4.41 -6.61 17.45
CA ALA A 43 -4.38 -8.06 17.25
C ALA A 43 -5.49 -8.54 16.30
N ARG A 44 -6.68 -7.93 16.31
CA ARG A 44 -7.76 -8.20 15.36
C ARG A 44 -7.52 -7.56 14.00
N GLU A 45 -6.83 -6.44 13.90
CA GLU A 45 -6.44 -5.85 12.62
C GLU A 45 -5.28 -6.65 12.00
N ALA A 46 -4.35 -7.13 12.83
CA ALA A 46 -3.32 -8.10 12.42
C ALA A 46 -3.90 -9.48 12.07
N ALA A 47 -4.97 -9.93 12.74
CA ALA A 47 -5.63 -11.22 12.46
C ALA A 47 -6.69 -11.14 11.36
N ALA A 48 -7.39 -10.00 11.19
CA ALA A 48 -8.37 -9.78 10.12
C ALA A 48 -7.69 -9.45 8.79
N THR A 49 -6.43 -9.01 8.80
CA THR A 49 -5.59 -8.98 7.58
C THR A 49 -5.18 -10.39 7.12
N GLN A 50 -5.47 -11.45 7.90
CA GLN A 50 -5.12 -12.83 7.54
C GLN A 50 -6.29 -13.72 7.14
N THR A 51 -7.50 -13.18 6.94
CA THR A 51 -8.60 -14.00 6.39
C THR A 51 -9.46 -13.25 5.38
N GLU A 52 -8.81 -12.59 4.40
CA GLU A 52 -9.33 -12.39 3.03
C GLU A 52 -8.35 -11.53 2.18
N LYS A 53 -7.08 -11.94 2.08
CA LYS A 53 -6.31 -11.69 0.85
C LYS A 53 -5.10 -12.60 0.82
N THR A 54 -5.22 -13.63 -0.01
CA THR A 54 -4.09 -14.32 -0.62
C THR A 54 -3.09 -13.27 -1.12
N THR A 55 -1.88 -13.37 -0.56
CA THR A 55 -0.59 -12.88 -1.08
C THR A 55 -0.41 -11.36 -1.21
N GLU A 56 0.51 -10.81 -0.41
CA GLU A 56 1.73 -10.10 -0.87
C GLU A 56 2.21 -9.13 0.21
N SER A 57 3.25 -9.56 0.93
CA SER A 57 4.25 -8.65 1.46
C SER A 57 5.48 -8.87 0.59
N THR A 58 5.74 -7.95 -0.33
CA THR A 58 7.05 -7.67 -0.94
C THR A 58 6.89 -6.33 -1.64
N SER A 59 7.79 -5.40 -1.35
CA SER A 59 8.10 -4.19 -2.12
C SER A 59 7.20 -3.96 -3.34
N GLU A 60 6.29 -2.98 -3.28
CA GLU A 60 5.34 -2.65 -4.37
C GLU A 60 6.07 -2.12 -5.61
N THR A 61 6.81 -2.97 -6.31
CA THR A 61 6.97 -2.86 -7.76
C THR A 61 5.63 -3.24 -8.34
N GLU A 62 4.86 -2.26 -8.80
CA GLU A 62 3.62 -2.53 -9.53
C GLU A 62 3.97 -3.46 -10.71
N THR A 63 3.40 -4.67 -10.73
CA THR A 63 3.58 -5.62 -11.83
C THR A 63 2.28 -5.75 -12.60
N ILE A 64 2.38 -5.83 -13.92
CA ILE A 64 1.24 -5.98 -14.82
C ILE A 64 1.32 -7.35 -15.47
N SER A 65 0.20 -8.06 -15.45
CA SER A 65 0.08 -9.36 -16.09
C SER A 65 -0.25 -9.19 -17.57
N VAL A 66 0.60 -9.73 -18.44
CA VAL A 66 0.40 -9.73 -19.90
C VAL A 66 0.31 -11.16 -20.38
N THR A 67 -0.69 -11.45 -21.22
CA THR A 67 -0.90 -12.79 -21.79
C THR A 67 -0.55 -12.80 -23.27
N ILE A 68 0.41 -13.65 -23.60
CA ILE A 68 0.90 -13.92 -24.96
C ILE A 68 0.30 -15.24 -25.42
N GLU A 69 -0.43 -15.20 -26.52
CA GLU A 69 -1.06 -16.35 -27.17
C GLU A 69 -0.21 -16.86 -28.34
N ASP A 70 -0.41 -18.11 -28.76
CA ASP A 70 0.34 -18.74 -29.87
C ASP A 70 0.14 -18.06 -31.23
N SER A 71 -0.94 -17.30 -31.37
CA SER A 71 -1.21 -16.48 -32.55
C SER A 71 -0.61 -15.08 -32.49
N ASP A 72 -0.03 -14.68 -31.36
CA ASP A 72 0.53 -13.34 -31.21
C ASP A 72 1.85 -13.22 -31.95
N THR A 73 1.98 -12.16 -32.72
CA THR A 73 3.25 -11.77 -33.35
C THR A 73 3.98 -10.74 -32.49
N ALA A 74 5.26 -10.46 -32.80
CA ALA A 74 6.02 -9.42 -32.11
C ALA A 74 5.26 -8.09 -32.04
N ALA A 75 4.58 -7.69 -33.13
CA ALA A 75 3.73 -6.51 -33.18
C ALA A 75 2.58 -6.55 -32.15
N THR A 76 1.86 -7.69 -32.08
CA THR A 76 0.73 -7.85 -31.15
C THR A 76 1.18 -7.89 -29.69
N VAL A 77 2.31 -8.54 -29.40
CA VAL A 77 2.91 -8.57 -28.06
C VAL A 77 3.34 -7.17 -27.65
N SER A 78 4.04 -6.43 -28.52
CA SER A 78 4.41 -5.04 -28.28
C SER A 78 3.18 -4.17 -28.00
N GLN A 79 2.11 -4.32 -28.78
CA GLN A 79 0.90 -3.55 -28.58
C GLN A 79 0.23 -3.84 -27.22
N LYS A 80 0.17 -5.11 -26.81
CA LYS A 80 -0.33 -5.51 -25.49
C LYS A 80 0.51 -4.91 -24.35
N LEU A 81 1.82 -4.82 -24.51
CA LEU A 81 2.74 -4.21 -23.54
C LEU A 81 2.54 -2.68 -23.47
N GLU A 82 2.30 -2.02 -24.61
CA GLU A 82 2.02 -0.57 -24.66
C GLU A 82 0.65 -0.24 -24.04
N GLU A 83 -0.39 -1.01 -24.37
CA GLU A 83 -1.73 -0.85 -23.78
C GLU A 83 -1.72 -1.09 -22.27
N ALA A 84 -0.86 -2.00 -21.82
CA ALA A 84 -0.60 -2.24 -20.40
C ALA A 84 0.20 -1.09 -19.74
N GLY A 85 0.80 -0.17 -20.50
CA GLY A 85 1.66 0.89 -19.99
C GLY A 85 3.04 0.42 -19.53
N LEU A 86 3.46 -0.77 -19.94
CA LEU A 86 4.79 -1.34 -19.64
C LEU A 86 5.88 -0.78 -20.55
N ILE A 87 5.52 -0.34 -21.75
CA ILE A 87 6.42 0.31 -22.71
C ILE A 87 5.79 1.60 -23.24
N ALA A 88 6.64 2.53 -23.70
CA ALA A 88 6.19 3.82 -24.18
C ALA A 88 5.67 3.80 -25.64
N ALA A 89 6.18 2.89 -26.46
CA ALA A 89 5.82 2.77 -27.88
C ALA A 89 5.98 1.32 -28.35
N ALA A 90 4.90 0.73 -28.89
CA ALA A 90 4.94 -0.65 -29.41
C ALA A 90 5.89 -0.81 -30.60
N ALA A 91 5.97 0.20 -31.47
CA ALA A 91 6.82 0.16 -32.67
C ALA A 91 8.31 0.03 -32.31
N ASP A 92 8.79 0.77 -31.30
CA ASP A 92 10.17 0.72 -30.85
C ASP A 92 10.51 -0.67 -30.27
N PHE A 93 9.57 -1.27 -29.54
CA PHE A 93 9.75 -2.59 -28.94
C PHE A 93 9.70 -3.72 -29.97
N GLU A 94 8.83 -3.61 -30.99
CA GLU A 94 8.79 -4.57 -32.11
C GLU A 94 10.11 -4.58 -32.89
N GLU A 95 10.66 -3.40 -33.18
CA GLU A 95 11.97 -3.28 -33.83
C GLU A 95 13.09 -3.81 -32.93
N TYR A 96 12.99 -3.62 -31.61
CA TYR A 96 13.92 -4.20 -30.65
C TYR A 96 13.87 -5.74 -30.64
N ILE A 97 12.68 -6.35 -30.63
CA ILE A 97 12.52 -7.82 -30.73
C ILE A 97 13.12 -8.35 -32.03
N THR A 98 12.88 -7.65 -33.14
CA THR A 98 13.33 -8.05 -34.48
C THR A 98 14.84 -7.92 -34.63
N SER A 99 15.42 -6.81 -34.18
CA SER A 99 16.87 -6.58 -34.21
C SER A 99 17.65 -7.49 -33.25
N SER A 100 16.98 -8.01 -32.22
CA SER A 100 17.56 -8.95 -31.26
C SER A 100 17.54 -10.42 -31.73
N ASP A 101 17.00 -10.72 -32.93
CA ASP A 101 16.73 -12.09 -33.43
C ASP A 101 15.91 -12.96 -32.45
N LYS A 102 15.23 -12.33 -31.48
CA LYS A 102 14.44 -13.01 -30.42
C LYS A 102 12.96 -13.15 -30.77
N ALA A 103 12.52 -12.65 -31.92
CA ALA A 103 11.13 -12.74 -32.38
C ALA A 103 10.57 -14.17 -32.38
N SER A 104 11.41 -15.16 -32.69
CA SER A 104 11.01 -16.58 -32.71
C SER A 104 11.09 -17.26 -31.34
N SER A 105 11.66 -16.58 -30.34
CA SER A 105 11.87 -17.11 -28.98
C SER A 105 10.78 -16.66 -28.00
N LEU A 106 9.80 -15.88 -28.47
CA LEU A 106 8.67 -15.45 -27.65
C LEU A 106 7.92 -16.66 -27.10
N LYS A 107 7.74 -16.68 -25.79
CA LYS A 107 7.04 -17.75 -25.08
C LYS A 107 5.57 -17.41 -24.98
N VAL A 108 4.73 -18.43 -25.16
CA VAL A 108 3.29 -18.33 -24.92
C VAL A 108 3.00 -18.53 -23.44
N GLY A 109 2.13 -17.70 -22.87
CA GLY A 109 1.81 -17.75 -21.45
C GLY A 109 1.46 -16.39 -20.87
N THR A 110 1.22 -16.38 -19.56
CA THR A 110 0.98 -15.14 -18.80
C THR A 110 2.24 -14.78 -18.04
N PHE A 111 2.76 -13.58 -18.30
CA PHE A 111 3.97 -13.04 -17.70
C PHE A 111 3.61 -11.89 -16.76
N GLN A 112 4.26 -11.84 -15.60
CA GLN A 112 4.13 -10.73 -14.66
C GLN A 112 5.34 -9.82 -14.82
N ILE A 113 5.11 -8.63 -15.35
CA ILE A 113 6.18 -7.70 -15.75
C ILE A 113 6.09 -6.47 -14.85
N PRO A 114 7.16 -6.12 -14.11
CA PRO A 114 7.21 -4.86 -13.35
C PRO A 114 7.11 -3.62 -14.25
N VAL A 115 6.32 -2.61 -13.86
CA VAL A 115 6.21 -1.34 -14.60
C VAL A 115 7.50 -0.53 -14.65
N SER A 116 8.42 -0.82 -13.73
CA SER A 116 9.75 -0.21 -13.69
C SER A 116 10.79 -0.97 -14.52
N SER A 117 10.42 -2.09 -15.14
CA SER A 117 11.36 -2.91 -15.92
C SER A 117 11.76 -2.20 -17.21
N LEU A 118 13.01 -2.38 -17.60
CA LEU A 118 13.53 -1.87 -18.87
C LEU A 118 13.07 -2.76 -20.03
N GLN A 119 13.03 -2.22 -21.24
CA GLN A 119 12.66 -2.99 -22.44
C GLN A 119 13.47 -4.31 -22.59
N GLU A 120 14.76 -4.31 -22.24
CA GLU A 120 15.59 -5.52 -22.27
C GLU A 120 15.11 -6.58 -21.27
N GLU A 121 14.77 -6.16 -20.05
CA GLU A 121 14.27 -7.03 -18.99
C GLU A 121 12.89 -7.58 -19.34
N ILE A 122 12.02 -6.76 -19.93
CA ILE A 122 10.72 -7.17 -20.45
C ILE A 122 10.90 -8.24 -21.53
N LEU A 123 11.84 -8.03 -22.47
CA LEU A 123 12.14 -8.98 -23.53
C LEU A 123 12.67 -10.31 -22.99
N ASP A 124 13.55 -10.26 -22.00
CA ASP A 124 14.06 -11.47 -21.36
C ASP A 124 12.95 -12.24 -20.64
N ILE A 125 12.06 -11.57 -19.90
CA ILE A 125 10.92 -12.22 -19.21
C ILE A 125 10.02 -12.99 -20.18
N ILE A 126 9.77 -12.46 -21.37
CA ILE A 126 8.88 -13.08 -22.37
C ILE A 126 9.61 -14.05 -23.32
N THR A 127 10.94 -14.19 -23.21
CA THR A 127 11.75 -15.09 -24.07
C THR A 127 12.51 -16.19 -23.32
N ASP A 128 12.60 -16.12 -21.99
CA ASP A 128 13.20 -17.15 -21.12
C ASP A 128 12.38 -18.47 -21.13
#